data_AF-A0A497A0B8-F1
#
_entry.id   AF-A0A497A0B8-F1
#
_cell.length_a   1.000
_cell.length_b   1.000
_cell.length_c   1.000
_cell.angle_alpha   90.00
_cell.angle_beta   90.00
_cell.angle_gamma   90.00
#
_symmetry.space_group_name_H-M   'P 1'
#
loop_
_entity.id
_entity.type
_entity.pdbx_description
1 polymer ?
#
loop_
_entity_poly.entity_id
_entity_poly.type
_entity_poly.pdbx_seq_one_letter_code
_entity_poly.pdbx_strand_id
1 'polypeptide(L)'
;MLGGEVEAGWIGSPASGARINVIHAAPPFRRLEITLLLENREIPFLWLFDRLRGKRDWLIIRATLRSPRRGEMEVGSAKRKAARRREQPWTWQEGPHGLAVAYQGPGAQKQVAALEPWLEAYGAHLHRFFWHKTDPHIQLQMKVGGLLPTPSEKFLADLQAAIGGAKHINK
;
A
#
# COMPACT_ATOMS: atom_id res chain seq x y z
N MET A 1 18.05 -0.24 -3.81
CA MET A 1 17.77 1.22 -3.79
C MET A 1 16.77 1.56 -4.89
N LEU A 2 15.82 2.46 -4.63
CA LEU A 2 14.69 2.72 -5.53
C LEU A 2 15.08 3.39 -6.87
N GLY A 3 16.28 3.94 -7.00
CA GLY A 3 16.77 4.61 -8.22
C GLY A 3 15.97 5.88 -8.57
N GLY A 4 16.56 6.76 -9.40
CA GLY A 4 15.90 7.98 -9.88
C GLY A 4 16.09 9.21 -8.99
N GLU A 5 15.37 10.27 -9.34
CA GLU A 5 15.41 11.56 -8.66
C GLU A 5 14.47 11.54 -7.45
N VAL A 6 14.99 11.93 -6.29
CA VAL A 6 14.24 11.93 -5.02
C VAL A 6 13.95 13.37 -4.62
N GLU A 7 12.66 13.71 -4.58
CA GLU A 7 12.18 14.98 -4.03
C GLU A 7 11.54 14.70 -2.67
N ALA A 8 12.06 15.32 -1.61
CA ALA A 8 11.50 15.23 -0.28
C ALA A 8 10.94 16.58 0.15
N GLY A 9 9.75 16.57 0.77
CA GLY A 9 9.10 17.76 1.30
C GLY A 9 8.37 17.46 2.60
N TRP A 10 8.26 18.47 3.46
CA TRP A 10 7.45 18.40 4.67
C TRP A 10 6.01 18.78 4.38
N ILE A 11 5.08 18.06 4.98
CA ILE A 11 3.66 18.43 4.98
C ILE A 11 3.49 19.40 6.14
N GLY A 12 3.15 20.65 5.83
CA GLY A 12 2.99 21.71 6.83
C GLY A 12 1.79 21.50 7.77
N SER A 13 1.81 22.19 8.91
CA SER A 13 0.76 22.15 9.93
C SER A 13 -0.63 22.42 9.33
N PRO A 14 -1.68 21.68 9.73
CA PRO A 14 -1.84 20.93 10.98
C PRO A 14 -1.48 19.43 10.95
N ALA A 15 -1.00 18.91 9.81
CA ALA A 15 -0.63 17.50 9.66
C ALA A 15 0.91 17.36 9.62
N SER A 16 1.53 17.05 10.75
CA SER A 16 2.97 16.74 10.78
C SER A 16 3.24 15.53 9.89
N GLY A 17 4.05 15.66 8.86
CA GLY A 17 4.29 14.54 7.95
C GLY A 17 5.41 14.81 6.95
N ALA A 18 5.91 13.74 6.34
CA ALA A 18 6.91 13.81 5.29
C ALA A 18 6.35 13.22 4.01
N ARG A 19 6.67 13.84 2.89
CA ARG A 19 6.36 13.31 1.55
C ARG A 19 7.66 13.15 0.79
N ILE A 20 7.83 11.98 0.20
CA ILE A 20 8.95 11.63 -0.66
C ILE A 20 8.36 11.22 -2.01
N ASN A 21 8.69 11.97 -3.06
CA ASN A 21 8.41 11.60 -4.43
C ASN A 21 9.70 11.07 -5.06
N VAL A 22 9.62 9.89 -5.68
CA VAL A 22 10.70 9.31 -6.47
C VAL A 22 10.26 9.33 -7.94
N ILE A 23 10.91 10.18 -8.71
CA ILE A 23 10.72 10.32 -10.16
C ILE A 23 11.74 9.41 -10.84
N HIS A 24 11.31 8.68 -11.88
CA HIS A 24 12.15 7.67 -12.56
C HIS A 24 12.60 6.50 -11.68
N ALA A 25 11.72 6.02 -10.80
CA ALA A 25 11.97 4.84 -9.99
C ALA A 25 12.35 3.59 -10.83
N ALA A 26 13.03 2.64 -10.19
CA ALA A 26 13.41 1.37 -10.78
C ALA A 26 12.18 0.58 -11.29
N PRO A 27 12.31 -0.19 -12.38
CA PRO A 27 11.23 -1.05 -12.87
C PRO A 27 10.69 -1.96 -11.75
N PRO A 28 9.36 -2.13 -11.60
CA PRO A 28 8.29 -1.80 -12.55
C PRO A 28 7.69 -0.39 -12.39
N PHE A 29 8.21 0.42 -11.46
CA PHE A 29 7.67 1.73 -11.14
C PHE A 29 8.18 2.79 -12.12
N ARG A 30 7.30 3.75 -12.47
CA ARG A 30 7.64 4.98 -13.18
C ARG A 30 7.80 6.13 -12.19
N ARG A 31 6.85 6.22 -11.25
CA ARG A 31 6.81 7.19 -10.17
C ARG A 31 6.35 6.50 -8.89
N LEU A 32 6.97 6.86 -7.78
CA LEU A 32 6.57 6.43 -6.45
C LEU A 32 6.38 7.66 -5.57
N GLU A 33 5.27 7.74 -4.87
CA GLU A 33 5.00 8.77 -3.86
C GLU A 33 4.78 8.07 -2.54
N ILE A 34 5.61 8.40 -1.57
CA ILE A 34 5.57 7.89 -0.20
C ILE A 34 5.20 9.07 0.70
N THR A 35 4.06 8.96 1.36
CA THR A 35 3.55 9.97 2.27
C THR A 35 3.46 9.35 3.66
N LEU A 36 4.28 9.86 4.57
CA LEU A 36 4.23 9.57 5.99
C LEU A 36 3.40 10.65 6.68
N LEU A 37 2.25 10.28 7.21
CA LEU A 37 1.42 11.15 8.03
C LEU A 37 1.64 10.76 9.49
N LEU A 38 2.21 11.69 10.26
CA LEU A 38 2.40 11.55 11.69
C LEU A 38 1.23 12.21 12.42
N GLU A 39 0.88 11.65 13.57
CA GLU A 39 -0.09 12.31 14.44
C GLU A 39 0.47 13.62 14.98
N ASN A 40 -0.37 14.66 14.99
CA ASN A 40 -0.02 15.91 15.65
C ASN A 40 0.02 15.67 17.18
N ARG A 41 1.21 15.83 17.77
CA ARG A 41 1.47 15.65 19.22
C ARG A 41 1.45 16.96 20.00
N GLU A 42 1.12 18.08 19.36
CA GLU A 42 1.14 19.42 19.97
C GLU A 42 0.01 19.62 20.99
N ILE A 43 -1.07 18.83 20.92
CA ILE A 43 -2.21 18.91 21.85
C ILE A 43 -2.38 17.56 22.57
N PRO A 44 -1.74 17.36 23.74
CA PRO A 44 -1.65 16.06 24.42
C PRO A 44 -3.01 15.41 24.76
N PHE A 45 -4.02 16.22 25.09
CA PHE A 45 -5.37 15.71 25.39
C PHE A 45 -6.08 15.15 24.16
N LEU A 46 -5.99 15.85 23.02
CA LEU A 46 -6.51 15.35 21.74
C LEU A 46 -5.72 14.13 21.27
N TRP A 47 -4.39 14.14 21.43
CA TRP A 47 -3.53 13.00 21.14
C TRP A 47 -3.91 11.76 21.96
N LEU A 48 -4.16 11.90 23.26
CA LEU A 48 -4.56 10.77 24.11
C LEU A 48 -5.92 10.20 23.65
N PHE A 49 -6.86 11.08 23.31
CA PHE A 49 -8.18 10.68 22.83
C PHE A 49 -8.13 10.02 21.44
N ASP A 50 -7.31 10.55 20.53
CA ASP A 50 -7.07 10.00 19.20
C ASP A 50 -6.33 8.66 19.27
N ARG A 51 -5.37 8.53 20.19
CA ARG A 51 -4.67 7.28 20.50
C ARG A 51 -5.63 6.21 21.03
N LEU A 52 -6.57 6.59 21.90
CA LEU A 52 -7.63 5.69 22.38
C LEU A 52 -8.62 5.32 21.27
N ARG A 53 -8.88 6.22 20.32
CA ARG A 53 -9.68 5.95 19.10
C ARG A 53 -8.92 5.20 18.00
N GLY A 54 -7.63 4.90 18.22
CA GLY A 54 -6.81 4.14 17.30
C GLY A 54 -6.39 4.89 16.04
N LYS A 55 -6.46 6.24 16.04
CA LYS A 55 -5.65 7.01 15.10
C LYS A 55 -4.18 6.73 15.43
N ARG A 56 -3.38 6.59 14.38
CA ARG A 56 -1.97 6.23 14.42
C ARG A 56 -1.28 6.82 13.20
N ASP A 57 0.04 6.82 13.23
CA ASP A 57 0.88 7.19 12.10
C ASP A 57 0.57 6.30 10.88
N TRP A 58 0.38 6.93 9.72
CA TRP A 58 0.01 6.29 8.46
C TRP A 58 1.14 6.38 7.44
N LEU A 59 1.43 5.25 6.80
CA LEU A 59 2.25 5.19 5.59
C LEU A 59 1.32 5.01 4.40
N ILE A 60 1.33 5.98 3.49
CA ILE A 60 0.59 5.93 2.23
C ILE A 60 1.61 5.84 1.11
N ILE A 61 1.52 4.78 0.30
CA ILE A 61 2.36 4.64 -0.89
C ILE A 61 1.44 4.64 -2.11
N ARG A 62 1.73 5.55 -3.04
CA ARG A 62 1.11 5.62 -4.36
C ARG A 62 2.16 5.32 -5.41
N ALA A 63 1.87 4.44 -6.35
CA ALA A 63 2.80 4.07 -7.38
C ALA A 63 2.16 4.10 -8.76
N THR A 64 2.86 4.73 -9.71
CA THR A 64 2.53 4.70 -11.14
C THR A 64 3.43 3.66 -11.79
N LEU A 65 2.85 2.59 -12.32
CA LEU A 65 3.59 1.58 -13.08
C LEU A 65 3.98 2.05 -14.49
N ARG A 66 5.14 1.61 -15.00
CA ARG A 66 5.56 1.83 -16.40
C ARG A 66 4.67 1.09 -17.40
N SER A 67 4.24 -0.11 -17.03
CA SER A 67 3.31 -0.93 -17.80
C SER A 67 2.14 -1.30 -16.88
N PRO A 68 1.01 -0.56 -16.95
CA PRO A 68 -0.16 -0.88 -16.15
C PRO A 68 -0.74 -2.22 -16.57
N ARG A 69 -1.03 -3.04 -15.57
CA ARG A 69 -1.74 -4.30 -15.79
C ARG A 69 -3.24 -4.02 -15.91
N ARG A 70 -3.95 -4.84 -16.68
CA ARG A 70 -5.38 -4.67 -16.99
C ARG A 70 -6.31 -5.21 -15.89
N GLY A 71 -5.80 -5.98 -14.93
CA GLY A 71 -6.56 -6.45 -13.78
C GLY A 71 -6.69 -5.36 -12.72
N GLU A 72 -7.85 -5.29 -12.09
CA GLU A 72 -8.13 -4.45 -10.92
C GLU A 72 -8.25 -5.33 -9.69
N MET A 73 -7.76 -4.84 -8.55
CA MET A 73 -7.98 -5.52 -7.28
C MET A 73 -8.00 -4.55 -6.09
N GLU A 74 -8.67 -4.96 -5.04
CA GLU A 74 -8.75 -4.26 -3.78
C GLU A 74 -8.53 -5.25 -2.64
N VAL A 75 -7.70 -4.88 -1.67
CA VAL A 75 -7.50 -5.64 -0.43
C VAL A 75 -7.86 -4.75 0.74
N GLY A 76 -8.62 -5.30 1.69
CA GLY A 76 -8.94 -4.62 2.94
C GLY A 76 -9.57 -5.57 3.94
N SER A 77 -9.96 -5.06 5.10
CA SER A 77 -10.59 -5.90 6.14
C SER A 77 -11.86 -6.59 5.62
N ALA A 78 -11.93 -7.91 5.79
CA ALA A 78 -13.08 -8.72 5.39
C ALA A 78 -14.39 -8.21 6.01
N LYS A 79 -14.35 -7.81 7.28
CA LYS A 79 -15.52 -7.24 7.99
C LYS A 79 -16.07 -5.98 7.32
N ARG A 80 -15.20 -5.06 6.88
CA ARG A 80 -15.63 -3.82 6.19
C ARG A 80 -16.13 -4.10 4.78
N LYS A 81 -15.59 -5.14 4.16
CA LYS A 81 -15.89 -5.52 2.78
C LYS A 81 -17.08 -6.45 2.64
N ALA A 82 -17.51 -7.12 3.71
CA ALA A 82 -18.66 -8.01 3.70
C ALA A 82 -19.93 -7.34 3.16
N ALA A 83 -20.17 -6.07 3.50
CA ALA A 83 -21.31 -5.31 2.95
C ALA A 83 -21.17 -5.05 1.44
N ARG A 84 -19.98 -4.63 0.99
CA ARG A 84 -19.68 -4.37 -0.43
C ARG A 84 -19.67 -5.62 -1.32
N ARG A 85 -19.41 -6.80 -0.74
CA ARG A 85 -19.38 -8.07 -1.48
C ARG A 85 -20.70 -8.35 -2.22
N ARG A 86 -21.82 -7.81 -1.74
CA ARG A 86 -23.15 -8.01 -2.33
C ARG A 86 -23.48 -7.05 -3.47
N GLU A 87 -22.75 -5.95 -3.59
CA GLU A 87 -23.12 -4.84 -4.49
C GLU A 87 -22.29 -4.82 -5.80
N GLN A 88 -21.14 -5.50 -5.84
CA GLN A 88 -20.20 -5.40 -6.95
C GLN A 88 -19.91 -6.76 -7.60
N PRO A 89 -19.82 -6.84 -8.95
CA PRO A 89 -19.57 -8.07 -9.70
C PRO A 89 -18.09 -8.50 -9.65
N TRP A 90 -17.45 -8.35 -8.49
CA TRP A 90 -16.03 -8.66 -8.28
C TRP A 90 -15.90 -10.09 -7.76
N THR A 91 -14.82 -10.76 -8.12
CA THR A 91 -14.49 -12.05 -7.51
C THR A 91 -13.84 -11.81 -6.17
N TRP A 92 -14.30 -12.49 -5.13
CA TRP A 92 -13.81 -12.33 -3.76
C TRP A 92 -13.08 -13.58 -3.30
N GLN A 93 -11.93 -13.37 -2.68
CA GLN A 93 -11.13 -14.39 -2.03
C GLN A 93 -10.80 -13.93 -0.60
N GLU A 94 -10.70 -14.87 0.32
CA GLU A 94 -10.19 -14.59 1.67
C GLU A 94 -8.67 -14.47 1.63
N GLY A 95 -8.16 -13.42 2.28
CA GLY A 95 -6.73 -13.20 2.44
C GLY A 95 -6.30 -13.41 3.89
N PRO A 96 -4.99 -13.40 4.15
CA PRO A 96 -4.48 -13.58 5.50
C PRO A 96 -4.85 -12.44 6.44
N HIS A 97 -4.69 -12.66 7.75
CA HIS A 97 -4.91 -11.64 8.78
C HIS A 97 -6.32 -11.02 8.80
N GLY A 98 -7.34 -11.78 8.35
CA GLY A 98 -8.72 -11.30 8.25
C GLY A 98 -8.95 -10.28 7.13
N LEU A 99 -8.08 -10.28 6.11
CA LEU A 99 -8.25 -9.50 4.90
C LEU A 99 -9.19 -10.22 3.92
N ALA A 100 -9.81 -9.44 3.06
CA ALA A 100 -10.51 -9.92 1.88
C ALA A 100 -9.86 -9.27 0.65
N VAL A 101 -9.63 -10.09 -0.36
CA VAL A 101 -9.13 -9.68 -1.66
C VAL A 101 -10.30 -9.72 -2.64
N ALA A 102 -10.54 -8.61 -3.32
CA ALA A 102 -11.56 -8.45 -4.33
C ALA A 102 -10.85 -8.15 -5.65
N TYR A 103 -11.19 -8.82 -6.73
CA TYR A 103 -10.50 -8.62 -8.00
C TYR A 103 -11.42 -8.77 -9.20
N GLN A 104 -11.07 -8.10 -10.30
CA GLN A 104 -11.82 -8.13 -11.55
C GLN A 104 -10.90 -7.92 -12.75
N GLY A 105 -11.25 -8.55 -13.88
CA GLY A 105 -10.60 -8.30 -15.17
C GLY A 105 -9.44 -9.24 -15.48
N PRO A 106 -8.89 -9.12 -16.70
CA PRO A 106 -7.93 -10.09 -17.22
C PRO A 106 -6.59 -10.02 -16.46
N GLY A 107 -6.12 -11.18 -16.00
CA GLY A 107 -4.86 -11.31 -15.28
C GLY A 107 -4.92 -10.90 -13.80
N ALA A 108 -6.08 -10.51 -13.27
CA ALA A 108 -6.23 -10.10 -11.89
C ALA A 108 -5.94 -11.25 -10.90
N GLN A 109 -6.37 -12.47 -11.20
CA GLN A 109 -6.04 -13.64 -10.38
C GLN A 109 -4.51 -13.88 -10.27
N LYS A 110 -3.75 -13.66 -11.35
CA LYS A 110 -2.28 -13.77 -11.31
C LYS A 110 -1.64 -12.65 -10.49
N GLN A 111 -2.24 -11.45 -10.45
CA GLN A 111 -1.78 -10.37 -9.59
C GLN A 111 -2.03 -10.70 -8.12
N VAL A 112 -3.21 -11.24 -7.80
CA VAL A 112 -3.57 -11.67 -6.44
C VAL A 112 -2.59 -12.73 -5.94
N ALA A 113 -2.34 -13.78 -6.72
CA ALA A 113 -1.37 -14.82 -6.37
C ALA A 113 0.06 -14.27 -6.18
N ALA A 114 0.47 -13.29 -6.98
CA ALA A 114 1.78 -12.64 -6.83
C ALA A 114 1.87 -11.74 -5.57
N LEU A 115 0.75 -11.19 -5.12
CA LEU A 115 0.69 -10.34 -3.92
C LEU A 115 0.53 -11.15 -2.63
N GLU A 116 0.02 -12.38 -2.71
CA GLU A 116 -0.26 -13.24 -1.55
C GLU A 116 0.92 -13.36 -0.57
N PRO A 117 2.17 -13.63 -0.98
CA PRO A 117 3.31 -13.69 -0.03
C PRO A 117 3.57 -12.35 0.69
N TRP A 118 3.32 -11.23 0.01
CA TRP A 118 3.47 -9.91 0.61
C TRP A 118 2.33 -9.62 1.61
N LEU A 119 1.11 -10.07 1.32
CA LEU A 119 -0.01 -9.98 2.26
C LEU A 119 0.21 -10.86 3.50
N GLU A 120 0.82 -12.03 3.36
CA GLU A 120 1.19 -12.87 4.50
C GLU A 120 2.19 -12.16 5.42
N ALA A 121 3.23 -11.56 4.84
CA ALA A 121 4.28 -10.89 5.60
C ALA A 121 3.83 -9.56 6.25
N TYR A 122 3.00 -8.78 5.56
CA TYR A 122 2.71 -7.39 5.93
C TYR A 122 1.22 -7.06 6.14
N GLY A 123 0.33 -8.00 5.82
CA GLY A 123 -1.13 -7.78 5.81
C GLY A 123 -1.73 -7.43 7.16
N ALA A 124 -1.13 -7.86 8.27
CA ALA A 124 -1.56 -7.50 9.63
C ALA A 124 -1.58 -5.99 9.88
N HIS A 125 -0.79 -5.22 9.13
CA HIS A 125 -0.70 -3.75 9.24
C HIS A 125 -1.36 -3.02 8.08
N LEU A 126 -1.86 -3.76 7.09
CA LEU A 126 -2.53 -3.23 5.93
C LEU A 126 -3.92 -2.73 6.29
N HIS A 127 -4.21 -1.48 5.91
CA HIS A 127 -5.56 -0.94 6.04
C HIS A 127 -6.36 -1.11 4.75
N ARG A 128 -5.71 -0.75 3.63
CA ARG A 128 -6.27 -0.83 2.29
C ARG A 128 -5.15 -0.94 1.27
N PHE A 129 -5.37 -1.76 0.26
CA PHE A 129 -4.58 -1.83 -0.96
C PHE A 129 -5.51 -1.72 -2.15
N PHE A 130 -5.11 -0.97 -3.15
CA PHE A 130 -5.81 -0.79 -4.41
C PHE A 130 -4.84 -0.99 -5.56
N TRP A 131 -5.27 -1.73 -6.57
CA TRP A 131 -4.68 -1.80 -7.88
C TRP A 131 -5.72 -1.39 -8.91
N HIS A 132 -5.48 -0.26 -9.59
CA HIS A 132 -6.36 0.27 -10.62
C HIS A 132 -5.64 0.30 -11.98
N LYS A 133 -6.44 0.41 -13.05
CA LYS A 133 -5.95 0.57 -14.42
C LYS A 133 -5.48 2.00 -14.71
N THR A 134 -5.99 2.97 -13.96
CA THR A 134 -5.70 4.41 -14.09
C THR A 134 -4.71 4.86 -13.02
N ASP A 135 -3.96 5.92 -13.30
CA ASP A 135 -3.04 6.52 -12.33
C ASP A 135 -3.81 7.14 -11.14
N PRO A 136 -3.41 6.93 -9.87
CA PRO A 136 -2.36 6.03 -9.40
C PRO A 136 -2.73 4.55 -9.57
N HIS A 137 -1.87 3.79 -10.26
CA HIS A 137 -2.10 2.36 -10.53
C HIS A 137 -2.10 1.54 -9.25
N ILE A 138 -1.31 1.92 -8.26
CA ILE A 138 -1.26 1.25 -6.97
C ILE A 138 -1.39 2.29 -5.88
N GLN A 139 -2.24 2.00 -4.90
CA GLN A 139 -2.34 2.77 -3.68
C GLN A 139 -2.48 1.83 -2.49
N LEU A 140 -1.56 1.93 -1.54
CA LEU A 140 -1.64 1.21 -0.28
C LEU A 140 -1.59 2.18 0.90
N GLN A 141 -2.23 1.78 1.99
CA GLN A 141 -2.19 2.51 3.25
C GLN A 141 -1.98 1.52 4.39
N MET A 142 -1.00 1.80 5.23
CA MET A 142 -0.56 0.92 6.30
C MET A 142 -0.32 1.69 7.59
N LYS A 143 -0.49 1.01 8.72
CA LYS A 143 -0.14 1.54 10.05
C LYS A 143 1.37 1.45 10.25
N VAL A 144 2.03 2.59 10.47
CA VAL A 144 3.50 2.67 10.59
C VAL A 144 4.00 1.88 11.80
N GLY A 145 3.27 1.93 12.92
CA GLY A 145 3.72 1.31 14.18
C GLY A 145 4.02 -0.18 14.08
N GLY A 146 3.39 -0.91 13.15
CA GLY A 146 3.70 -2.33 12.90
C GLY A 146 4.86 -2.59 11.94
N LEU A 147 5.28 -1.57 11.19
CA LEU A 147 6.35 -1.65 10.19
C LEU A 147 7.70 -1.16 10.72
N LEU A 148 7.74 -0.53 11.89
CA LEU A 148 8.97 -0.07 12.55
C LEU A 148 10.07 -1.13 12.71
N PRO A 149 9.79 -2.41 13.05
CA PRO A 149 10.85 -3.41 13.17
C PRO A 149 11.39 -3.90 11.81
N THR A 150 10.72 -3.57 10.70
CA THR A 150 11.10 -4.03 9.36
C THR A 150 11.98 -2.98 8.67
N PRO A 151 13.16 -3.36 8.15
CA PRO A 151 13.95 -2.47 7.31
C PRO A 151 13.14 -1.99 6.10
N SER A 152 13.12 -0.67 5.87
CA SER A 152 12.38 -0.05 4.76
C SER A 152 12.81 -0.59 3.39
N GLU A 153 14.10 -0.89 3.23
CA GLU A 153 14.67 -1.47 2.02
C GLU A 153 14.08 -2.85 1.71
N LYS A 154 13.98 -3.70 2.73
CA LYS A 154 13.39 -5.04 2.61
C LYS A 154 11.91 -4.94 2.24
N PHE A 155 11.17 -4.08 2.95
CA PHE A 155 9.75 -3.86 2.68
C PHE A 155 9.51 -3.39 1.24
N LEU A 156 10.29 -2.41 0.77
CA LEU A 156 10.19 -1.89 -0.59
C LEU A 156 10.61 -2.91 -1.64
N ALA A 157 11.64 -3.72 -1.39
CA ALA A 157 12.07 -4.80 -2.27
C ALA A 157 11.00 -5.89 -2.40
N ASP A 158 10.43 -6.33 -1.28
CA ASP A 158 9.36 -7.33 -1.26
C ASP A 158 8.11 -6.81 -1.99
N LEU A 159 7.77 -5.53 -1.80
CA LEU A 159 6.67 -4.86 -2.52
C LEU A 159 6.94 -4.76 -4.03
N GLN A 160 8.17 -4.40 -4.42
CA GLN A 160 8.61 -4.34 -5.81
C GLN A 160 8.53 -5.71 -6.48
N ALA A 161 8.95 -6.78 -5.78
CA ALA A 161 8.88 -8.15 -6.28
C ALA A 161 7.43 -8.62 -6.49
N ALA A 162 6.55 -8.35 -5.53
CA ALA A 162 5.13 -8.70 -5.61
C ALA A 162 4.43 -7.98 -6.78
N ILE A 163 4.70 -6.69 -6.96
CA ILE A 163 4.09 -5.88 -8.02
C ILE A 163 4.70 -6.17 -9.40
N GLY A 164 6.02 -6.38 -9.45
CA GLY A 164 6.72 -6.80 -10.66
C GLY A 164 6.20 -8.13 -11.19
N GLY A 165 5.63 -8.96 -10.29
CA GLY A 165 5.18 -10.32 -10.55
C GLY A 165 6.34 -11.13 -11.07
N ALA A 166 7.20 -11.59 -10.15
CA ALA A 166 8.27 -12.56 -10.37
C ALA A 166 8.88 -12.49 -11.78
N LYS A 167 9.64 -11.42 -12.06
CA LYS A 167 10.80 -11.52 -12.95
C LYS A 167 12.06 -11.32 -12.11
N HIS A 168 12.33 -12.29 -11.23
CA HIS A 168 13.71 -12.67 -11.01
C HIS A 168 14.11 -13.52 -12.22
N ILE A 169 14.50 -12.87 -13.31
CA ILE A 169 15.36 -13.53 -14.29
C ILE A 169 16.76 -13.24 -13.77
N ASN A 170 17.30 -14.23 -13.07
CA ASN A 170 18.67 -14.28 -12.63
C ASN A 170 19.59 -14.14 -13.85
N LYS A 171 20.63 -13.31 -13.74
CA LYS A 171 21.89 -13.59 -14.40
C LYS A 171 23.03 -13.04 -13.56
#